data_AF-A0A0H4A0L4-F1
#
_entry.id   AF-A0A0H4A0L4-F1
#
_cell.length_a   1.000
_cell.length_b   1.000
_cell.length_c   1.000
_cell.angle_alpha   90.00
_cell.angle_beta   90.00
_cell.angle_gamma   90.00
#
_symmetry.space_group_name_H-M   'P 1'
#
loop_
_entity.id
_entity.type
_entity.pdbx_description
1 polymer ?
#
loop_
_entity_poly.entity_id
_entity_poly.type
_entity_poly.pdbx_seq_one_letter_code
_entity_poly.pdbx_strand_id
1 'polypeptide(L)' 'MSDITYVQSIEGFHYLSLVTDAFSLKIMGYEVSNEMKASDVVKALDMTVKTRCYRHATIHH' A
#
# COMPACT_ATOMS: atom_id res chain seq x y z
N MET A 1 -2.96 3.18 7.57
CA MET A 1 -2.11 4.34 7.29
C MET A 1 -1.67 4.24 5.83
N SER A 2 -1.35 5.36 5.17
CA SER A 2 -0.86 5.36 3.79
C SER A 2 0.26 6.39 3.63
N ASP A 3 1.31 6.02 2.89
CA ASP A 3 2.48 6.85 2.63
C ASP A 3 2.90 6.76 1.16
N ILE A 4 3.55 7.80 0.64
CA ILE A 4 4.22 7.79 -0.67
C ILE A 4 5.67 8.19 -0.45
N THR A 5 6.60 7.41 -0.99
CA THR A 5 8.04 7.69 -0.92
C THR A 5 8.71 7.51 -2.28
N TYR A 6 9.92 8.03 -2.42
CA TYR A 6 10.75 7.90 -3.63
C TYR A 6 11.76 6.77 -3.46
N VAL A 7 11.90 5.96 -4.49
CA VAL A 7 12.89 4.87 -4.59
C VAL A 7 13.78 5.15 -5.78
N GLN A 8 15.09 5.27 -5.54
CA GLN A 8 16.07 5.46 -6.60
C GLN A 8 16.52 4.10 -7.16
N SER A 9 16.47 3.97 -8.47
CA SER A 9 16.97 2.81 -9.23
C SER A 9 18.03 3.24 -10.24
N ILE A 10 18.64 2.27 -10.92
CA ILE A 10 19.57 2.50 -12.02
C ILE A 10 18.89 3.24 -13.19
N GLU A 11 17.57 3.08 -13.33
CA GLU A 11 16.75 3.69 -14.39
C GLU A 11 16.20 5.08 -14.00
N GLY A 12 16.44 5.55 -12.77
CA GLY A 12 15.93 6.82 -12.27
C GLY A 12 15.09 6.69 -10.99
N PHE A 13 14.31 7.74 -10.69
CA PHE A 13 13.46 7.81 -9.50
C PHE A 13 12.06 7.26 -9.76
N HIS A 14 11.57 6.46 -8.81
CA HIS A 14 10.24 5.86 -8.80
C HIS A 14 9.46 6.32 -7.58
N TYR A 15 8.15 6.40 -7.71
CA TYR A 15 7.22 6.64 -6.62
C TYR A 15 6.66 5.32 -6.13
N LEU A 16 6.87 5.03 -4.84
CA LEU A 16 6.34 3.88 -4.14
C LEU A 16 5.18 4.34 -3.26
N SER A 17 3.97 3.89 -3.60
CA SER A 17 2.78 4.06 -2.77
C SER A 17 2.62 2.86 -1.85
N LEU A 18 2.44 3.08 -0.55
CA LEU A 18 2.30 2.04 0.46
C LEU A 18 1.00 2.21 1.25
N VAL A 19 0.32 1.10 1.49
CA VAL A 19 -0.82 1.03 2.40
C VAL A 19 -0.51 0.03 3.48
N THR A 20 -0.55 0.48 4.73
CA THR A 20 -0.23 -0.31 5.93
C THR A 20 -1.43 -0.46 6.84
N ASP A 21 -1.55 -1.65 7.42
CA ASP A 21 -2.48 -1.88 8.53
C ASP A 21 -1.96 -1.18 9.79
N ALA A 22 -2.81 -0.38 10.43
CA ALA A 22 -2.38 0.52 11.52
C ALA A 22 -1.98 -0.22 12.80
N PHE A 23 -2.50 -1.44 13.01
CA PHE A 23 -2.28 -2.20 14.24
C PHE A 23 -1.10 -3.17 14.13
N SER A 24 -0.97 -3.83 12.98
CA SER A 24 0.10 -4.80 12.73
C SER A 24 1.31 -4.22 12.01
N LEU A 25 1.23 -2.97 11.53
CA LEU A 25 2.21 -2.32 10.64
C LEU A 25 2.51 -3.13 9.36
N LYS A 26 1.68 -4.12 9.03
CA LYS A 26 1.83 -4.95 7.86
C LYS A 26 1.53 -4.14 6.59
N ILE A 27 2.36 -4.27 5.56
CA ILE A 27 2.08 -3.75 4.22
C ILE A 27 0.96 -4.59 3.60
N MET A 28 -0.17 -3.95 3.32
CA MET A 28 -1.38 -4.61 2.80
C MET A 28 -1.54 -4.41 1.29
N GLY A 29 -0.94 -3.35 0.76
CA GLY A 29 -0.86 -3.09 -0.67
C GLY A 29 0.22 -2.06 -0.98
N TYR A 30 0.74 -2.15 -2.20
CA TYR A 30 1.77 -1.26 -2.70
C TYR A 30 1.68 -1.10 -4.22
N GLU A 31 2.25 -0.02 -4.75
CA GLU A 31 2.42 0.20 -6.19
C GLU A 31 3.68 1.02 -6.44
N VAL A 32 4.45 0.66 -7.48
CA VAL A 32 5.62 1.41 -7.95
C VAL A 32 5.30 2.04 -9.30
N SER A 33 5.58 3.32 -9.45
CA SER A 33 5.28 4.08 -10.67
C SER A 33 6.40 5.07 -10.99
N ASN A 34 6.61 5.35 -12.27
CA ASN A 34 7.59 6.36 -12.72
C ASN A 34 7.05 7.80 -12.53
N GLU A 35 5.76 7.95 -12.23
CA GLU A 35 5.08 9.25 -12.11
C GLU A 35 4.22 9.28 -10.84
N MET A 36 4.04 10.44 -10.23
CA MET A 36 3.17 10.59 -9.07
C MET A 36 1.71 10.76 -9.54
N LYS A 37 0.93 9.68 -9.57
CA LYS A 37 -0.49 9.72 -9.94
C LYS A 37 -1.39 9.20 -8.84
N ALA A 38 -2.55 9.83 -8.68
CA ALA A 38 -3.61 9.35 -7.78
C ALA A 38 -4.05 7.92 -8.13
N SER A 39 -3.96 7.52 -9.41
CA SER A 39 -4.25 6.16 -9.86
C SER A 39 -3.35 5.11 -9.21
N ASP A 40 -2.11 5.44 -8.86
CA ASP A 40 -1.17 4.48 -8.28
C ASP A 40 -1.51 4.18 -6.81
N VAL A 41 -2.01 5.20 -6.10
CA VAL A 41 -2.60 5.03 -4.76
C VAL A 41 -3.85 4.17 -4.82
N VAL A 42 -4.70 4.36 -5.83
CA VAL A 42 -5.91 3.53 -6.02
C VAL A 42 -5.55 2.06 -6.25
N LYS A 43 -4.53 1.76 -7.06
CA LYS A 43 -4.06 0.37 -7.25
C LYS A 43 -3.56 -0.26 -5.95
N ALA A 44 -2.78 0.48 -5.16
CA ALA A 44 -2.29 0.00 -3.86
C ALA A 44 -3.46 -0.24 -2.87
N LEU A 45 -4.50 0.59 -2.93
CA LEU A 45 -5.72 0.42 -2.14
C LEU A 45 -6.54 -0.79 -2.61
N ASP A 46 -6.72 -0.97 -3.91
CA ASP A 46 -7.43 -2.12 -4.48
C ASP A 46 -6.72 -3.44 -4.14
N MET A 47 -5.38 -3.44 -4.19
CA MET A 47 -4.58 -4.56 -3.69
C MET A 47 -4.90 -4.79 -2.22
N THR A 48 -4.85 -3.76 -1.37
CA THR A 48 -5.17 -3.86 0.06
C THR A 48 -6.53 -4.48 0.34
N VAL A 49 -7.57 -4.07 -0.38
CA VAL A 49 -8.92 -4.62 -0.22
C VAL A 49 -8.95 -6.11 -0.57
N LYS A 50 -8.21 -6.54 -1.59
CA LYS A 50 -8.10 -7.96 -1.98
C LYS A 50 -7.27 -8.77 -0.99
N THR A 51 -6.20 -8.19 -0.42
CA THR A 51 -5.33 -8.87 0.56
C THR A 51 -5.87 -8.83 2.00
N ARG A 52 -6.97 -8.10 2.25
CA ARG A 52 -7.66 -8.04 3.54
C ARG A 52 -8.35 -9.38 3.87
N CYS A 53 -7.57 -10.35 4.30
CA CYS A 53 -8.05 -11.51 5.04
C CYS A 53 -7.89 -11.22 6.54
N TYR A 54 -8.93 -10.72 7.20
CA TYR A 54 -8.97 -10.68 8.66
C TYR A 54 -9.11 -12.14 9.15
N ARG A 55 -8.00 -12.74 9.61
CA ARG A 55 -8.01 -14.09 10.22
C ARG A 55 -8.65 -14.13 11.62
N HIS A 56 -9.13 -13.00 12.13
CA HIS A 56 -9.75 -12.92 13.43
C HIS A 56 -11.26 -12.78 13.28
N ALA A 57 -12.00 -13.70 13.89
CA ALA A 57 -13.40 -13.49 14.17
C ALA A 57 -13.53 -12.17 14.94
N THR A 58 -14.44 -11.31 14.52
CA THR A 58 -14.82 -10.11 15.23
C THR A 58 -15.05 -10.49 16.70
N ILE A 59 -14.14 -10.10 17.60
CA ILE A 59 -14.38 -10.26 19.03
C ILE A 59 -15.42 -9.20 19.39
N HIS A 60 -16.69 -9.60 19.32
CA HIS A 60 -17.78 -8.88 19.94
C HIS A 60 -17.60 -9.01 21.45
N HIS A 61 -17.39 -7.88 22.13
CA HIS A 61 -17.36 -7.79 23.58
C HIS A 61 -18.58 -7.02 24.07
#